data_AF-A0A965PD23-F1
#
_entry.id   AF-A0A965PD23-F1
#
_cell.length_a   1.000
_cell.length_b   1.000
_cell.length_c   1.000
_cell.angle_alpha   90.00
_cell.angle_beta   90.00
_cell.angle_gamma   90.00
#
_symmetry.space_group_name_H-M   'P 1'
#
loop_
_entity.id
_entity.type
_entity.pdbx_description
1 polymer ?
#
loop_
_entity_poly.entity_id
_entity_poly.type
_entity_poly.pdbx_seq_one_letter_code
_entity_poly.pdbx_strand_id
1 'polypeptide(L)'
;MNQTATIPTPHAGCGEDIAEAFGLNKLPAELVTIVPRHSPWGAIDNHRILAWGIVSVGTPSHGGIYLSEERQRMLPAWARKIPASYCPKPTWWEEDCEAVVPLYCFYEELPEEMRGRLSKAQLLTWIKQNAYFFPKEEGNR
;
A
#
# COMPACT_ATOMS: atom_id res chain seq x y z
N MET A 1 19.52 33.68 0.68
CA MET A 1 19.67 32.30 1.19
C MET A 1 18.36 31.58 0.97
N ASN A 2 18.31 30.67 0.00
CA ASN A 2 17.34 29.58 -0.08
C ASN A 2 17.94 28.58 -1.07
N GLN A 3 18.51 27.48 -0.57
CA GLN A 3 19.04 26.43 -1.40
C GLN A 3 17.89 25.48 -1.73
N THR A 4 17.40 25.53 -2.96
CA THR A 4 16.53 24.50 -3.54
C THR A 4 17.36 23.23 -3.73
N ALA A 5 17.19 22.26 -2.84
CA ALA A 5 17.79 20.94 -3.00
C ALA A 5 17.17 20.27 -4.25
N THR A 6 17.98 20.15 -5.30
CA THR A 6 17.60 19.43 -6.51
C THR A 6 17.85 17.95 -6.24
N ILE A 7 16.79 17.15 -6.18
CA ILE A 7 16.93 15.70 -6.00
C ILE A 7 17.50 15.13 -7.31
N PRO A 8 18.68 14.48 -7.30
CA PRO A 8 19.22 13.87 -8.51
C PRO A 8 18.33 12.70 -8.92
N THR A 9 18.07 12.58 -10.22
CA THR A 9 17.37 11.42 -10.81
C THR A 9 18.42 10.34 -11.10
N PRO A 10 18.43 9.20 -10.40
CA PRO A 10 19.32 8.11 -10.75
C PRO A 10 18.76 7.36 -11.97
N HIS A 11 19.64 7.10 -12.95
CA HIS A 11 19.36 6.17 -14.04
C HIS A 11 19.21 4.76 -13.45
N ALA A 12 17.99 4.25 -13.39
CA ALA A 12 17.70 2.90 -12.93
C ALA A 12 18.34 1.87 -13.89
N GLY A 13 19.43 1.26 -13.43
CA GLY A 13 19.96 0.04 -14.00
C GLY A 13 19.01 -1.14 -13.72
N CYS A 14 19.01 -2.10 -14.63
CA CYS A 14 18.20 -3.31 -14.56
C CYS A 14 18.51 -4.09 -13.26
N GLY A 15 17.59 -4.07 -12.28
CA GLY A 15 17.57 -5.02 -11.17
C GLY A 15 17.70 -4.47 -9.74
N GLU A 16 17.91 -3.17 -9.54
CA GLU A 16 17.91 -2.58 -8.19
C GLU A 16 16.48 -2.19 -7.76
N ASP A 17 16.15 -2.49 -6.50
CA ASP A 17 14.84 -2.19 -5.93
C ASP A 17 14.63 -0.67 -5.99
N ILE A 18 13.65 -0.23 -6.79
CA ILE A 18 13.43 1.20 -7.10
C ILE A 18 13.29 2.05 -5.84
N ALA A 19 12.83 1.48 -4.73
CA ALA A 19 12.74 2.18 -3.45
C ALA A 19 14.12 2.54 -2.86
N GLU A 20 15.12 1.67 -3.05
CA GLU A 20 16.49 1.86 -2.57
C GLU A 20 17.23 2.92 -3.39
N ALA A 21 17.07 2.88 -4.71
CA ALA A 21 17.67 3.86 -5.61
C ALA A 21 17.19 5.31 -5.33
N PHE A 22 15.98 5.49 -4.81
CA PHE A 22 15.43 6.81 -4.43
C PHE A 22 15.60 7.13 -2.93
N GLY A 23 16.29 6.30 -2.14
CA GLY A 23 16.42 6.50 -0.70
C GLY A 23 15.09 6.44 0.06
N LEU A 24 14.04 5.86 -0.55
CA LEU A 24 12.70 5.71 0.02
C LEU A 24 12.58 4.46 0.92
N ASN A 25 13.69 3.84 1.26
CA ASN A 25 13.76 2.72 2.21
C ASN A 25 13.22 3.10 3.59
N LYS A 26 13.15 4.40 3.89
CA LYS A 26 12.51 4.97 5.08
C LYS A 26 11.83 6.28 4.68
N LEU A 27 10.58 6.46 5.11
CA LEU A 27 9.90 7.74 4.95
C LEU A 27 10.60 8.83 5.78
N PRO A 28 10.62 10.09 5.32
CA PRO A 28 11.20 11.19 6.09
C PRO A 28 10.44 11.37 7.41
N ALA A 29 11.16 11.71 8.47
CA ALA A 29 10.60 11.84 9.83
C ALA A 29 9.50 12.91 9.95
N GLU A 30 9.45 13.85 9.00
CA GLU A 30 8.48 14.94 8.94
C GLU A 30 7.36 14.71 7.93
N LEU A 31 7.27 13.51 7.33
CA LEU A 31 6.21 13.23 6.37
C LEU A 31 4.85 13.35 7.05
N VAL A 32 3.97 14.24 6.59
CA VAL A 32 2.60 14.30 7.10
C VAL A 32 1.74 13.30 6.33
N THR A 33 1.02 12.44 7.03
CA THR A 33 0.02 11.57 6.37
C THR A 33 -1.21 12.40 6.01
N ILE A 34 -1.41 12.62 4.71
CA ILE A 34 -2.63 13.24 4.20
C ILE A 34 -3.74 12.18 4.15
N VAL A 35 -4.83 12.44 4.87
CA VAL A 35 -6.03 11.60 4.84
C VAL A 35 -6.94 12.11 3.71
N PRO A 36 -7.29 11.28 2.71
CA PRO A 36 -8.23 11.66 1.67
C PRO A 36 -9.62 12.00 2.25
N ARG A 37 -10.36 12.89 1.58
CA ARG A 37 -11.76 13.18 1.96
C ARG A 37 -12.77 12.21 1.34
N HIS A 38 -12.39 11.55 0.26
CA HIS A 38 -13.22 10.60 -0.47
C HIS A 38 -12.43 9.33 -0.75
N SER A 39 -13.15 8.21 -0.77
CA SER A 39 -12.69 6.90 -1.18
C SER A 39 -13.52 6.43 -2.39
N PRO A 40 -13.17 5.31 -3.02
CA PRO A 40 -14.00 4.69 -4.05
C PRO A 40 -15.43 4.34 -3.59
N TRP A 41 -15.64 4.24 -2.27
CA TRP A 41 -16.93 3.88 -1.66
C TRP A 41 -17.73 5.09 -1.15
N GLY A 42 -17.22 6.31 -1.35
CA GLY A 42 -17.92 7.55 -1.00
C GLY A 42 -17.12 8.47 -0.08
N ALA A 43 -17.81 9.37 0.60
CA ALA A 43 -17.19 10.27 1.57
C ALA A 43 -16.68 9.49 2.78
N ILE A 44 -15.45 9.77 3.19
CA ILE A 44 -14.83 9.13 4.36
C ILE A 44 -15.46 9.71 5.62
N ASP A 45 -16.04 8.84 6.46
CA ASP A 45 -16.69 9.23 7.72
C ASP A 45 -15.80 8.97 8.93
N ASN A 46 -14.94 7.94 8.86
CA ASN A 46 -13.96 7.60 9.87
C ASN A 46 -12.64 7.15 9.24
N HIS A 47 -11.54 7.37 9.95
CA HIS A 47 -10.23 6.94 9.49
C HIS A 47 -9.30 6.65 10.67
N ARG A 48 -8.27 5.87 10.40
CA ARG A 48 -7.17 5.59 11.31
C ARG A 48 -5.86 5.50 10.53
N ILE A 49 -4.90 6.31 10.92
CA ILE A 49 -3.53 6.21 10.40
C ILE A 49 -2.90 4.96 11.01
N LEU A 50 -2.52 4.01 10.17
CA LEU A 50 -1.87 2.76 10.59
C LEU A 50 -0.36 2.94 10.67
N ALA A 51 0.20 3.62 9.68
CA ALA A 51 1.58 4.04 9.62
C ALA A 51 1.66 5.29 8.73
N TRP A 52 2.83 5.92 8.66
CA TRP A 52 3.05 7.03 7.75
C TRP A 52 2.67 6.67 6.31
N GLY A 53 1.74 7.42 5.73
CA GLY A 53 1.26 7.20 4.37
C GLY A 53 0.36 5.96 4.18
N ILE A 54 -0.10 5.32 5.27
CA ILE A 54 -1.01 4.16 5.27
C ILE A 54 -2.21 4.48 6.16
N VAL A 55 -3.40 4.54 5.57
CA VAL A 55 -4.61 4.95 6.29
C VAL A 55 -5.70 3.92 6.08
N SER A 56 -6.24 3.37 7.17
CA SER A 56 -7.52 2.67 7.14
C SER A 56 -8.64 3.70 7.12
N VAL A 57 -9.55 3.57 6.17
CA VAL A 57 -10.71 4.46 6.02
C VAL A 57 -11.98 3.65 6.10
N GLY A 58 -13.02 4.27 6.64
CA GLY A 58 -14.39 3.79 6.59
C GLY A 58 -15.29 4.81 5.90
N THR A 59 -16.39 4.29 5.37
CA THR A 59 -17.56 5.01 4.90
C THR A 59 -18.80 4.30 5.47
N PRO A 60 -20.01 4.88 5.37
CA PRO A 60 -21.22 4.21 5.85
C PRO A 60 -21.52 2.85 5.20
N SER A 61 -20.97 2.58 4.00
CA SER A 61 -21.23 1.33 3.27
C SER A 61 -20.07 0.33 3.30
N HIS A 62 -18.83 0.81 3.29
CA HIS A 62 -17.61 0.01 3.10
C HIS A 62 -16.36 0.77 3.57
N GLY A 63 -15.21 0.13 3.54
CA GLY A 63 -13.92 0.72 3.88
C GLY A 63 -12.76 0.11 3.11
N GLY A 64 -11.56 0.49 3.53
CA GLY A 64 -10.35 -0.06 2.94
C GLY A 64 -9.08 0.64 3.42
N ILE A 65 -7.98 0.34 2.74
CA ILE A 65 -6.67 0.95 2.98
C ILE A 65 -6.33 1.90 1.83
N TYR A 66 -5.97 3.13 2.19
CA TYR A 66 -5.33 4.11 1.33
C TYR A 66 -3.81 4.02 1.47
N LEU A 67 -3.10 4.06 0.34
CA LEU A 67 -1.66 4.26 0.28
C LEU A 67 -1.32 5.60 -0.37
N SER A 68 -0.50 6.38 0.31
CA SER A 68 0.23 7.52 -0.29
C SER A 68 1.07 7.08 -1.48
N GLU A 69 1.43 8.02 -2.36
CA GLU A 69 2.27 7.72 -3.54
C GLU A 69 3.61 7.08 -3.16
N GLU A 70 4.23 7.51 -2.06
CA GLU A 70 5.47 6.95 -1.55
C GLU A 70 5.29 5.46 -1.22
N ARG A 71 4.21 5.11 -0.52
CA ARG A 71 3.89 3.72 -0.18
C ARG A 71 3.54 2.89 -1.40
N GLN A 72 2.88 3.46 -2.39
CA GLN A 72 2.62 2.78 -3.66
C GLN A 72 3.92 2.38 -4.36
N ARG A 73 4.95 3.25 -4.35
CA ARG A 73 6.27 2.97 -4.95
C ARG A 73 7.04 1.88 -4.19
N MET A 74 6.82 1.77 -2.88
CA MET A 74 7.45 0.75 -2.01
C MET A 74 6.80 -0.64 -2.12
N LEU A 75 5.67 -0.79 -2.82
CA LEU A 75 5.03 -2.09 -2.97
C LEU A 75 5.92 -3.06 -3.76
N PRO A 76 5.99 -4.34 -3.35
CA PRO A 76 6.68 -5.35 -4.13
C PRO A 76 6.01 -5.54 -5.49
N ALA A 77 6.79 -5.99 -6.48
CA ALA A 77 6.32 -6.10 -7.86
C ALA A 77 5.05 -6.97 -8.02
N TRP A 78 4.90 -8.02 -7.22
CA TRP A 78 3.71 -8.88 -7.24
C TRP A 78 2.46 -8.12 -6.79
N ALA A 79 2.55 -7.30 -5.74
CA ALA A 79 1.42 -6.53 -5.22
C ALA A 79 1.00 -5.43 -6.22
N ARG A 80 1.96 -4.80 -6.90
CA ARG A 80 1.69 -3.81 -7.95
C ARG A 80 0.96 -4.38 -9.18
N LYS A 81 1.02 -5.71 -9.40
CA LYS A 81 0.37 -6.40 -10.52
C LYS A 81 -1.06 -6.89 -10.19
N ILE A 82 -1.52 -6.73 -8.96
CA ILE A 82 -2.88 -7.14 -8.57
C ILE A 82 -3.89 -6.31 -9.37
N PRO A 83 -4.92 -6.95 -9.96
CA PRO A 83 -5.90 -6.25 -10.78
C PRO A 83 -6.73 -5.25 -9.97
N ALA A 84 -7.33 -4.29 -10.66
CA ALA A 84 -8.16 -3.24 -10.06
C ALA A 84 -9.66 -3.62 -10.07
N SER A 85 -10.00 -4.86 -9.70
CA SER A 85 -11.38 -5.38 -9.85
C SER A 85 -12.37 -4.78 -8.86
N TYR A 86 -11.91 -4.42 -7.66
CA TYR A 86 -12.76 -3.85 -6.60
C TYR A 86 -12.58 -2.34 -6.45
N CYS A 87 -11.36 -1.84 -6.66
CA CYS A 87 -11.03 -0.43 -6.51
C CYS A 87 -9.75 -0.05 -7.28
N PRO A 88 -9.51 1.25 -7.54
CA PRO A 88 -8.31 1.70 -8.25
C PRO A 88 -7.00 1.34 -7.51
N LYS A 89 -6.13 0.58 -8.18
CA LYS A 89 -4.81 0.18 -7.70
C LYS A 89 -3.70 1.09 -8.21
N PRO A 90 -2.56 1.21 -7.50
CA PRO A 90 -2.26 0.65 -6.18
C PRO A 90 -2.70 1.54 -5.00
N THR A 91 -3.49 2.59 -5.26
CA THR A 91 -3.89 3.60 -4.28
C THR A 91 -4.84 3.08 -3.21
N TRP A 92 -5.85 2.29 -3.60
CA TRP A 92 -6.91 1.81 -2.73
C TRP A 92 -6.90 0.29 -2.60
N TRP A 93 -7.28 -0.22 -1.44
CA TRP A 93 -7.39 -1.65 -1.14
C TRP A 93 -8.65 -1.92 -0.34
N GLU A 94 -9.62 -2.61 -0.96
CA GLU A 94 -10.92 -2.93 -0.37
C GLU A 94 -10.78 -3.79 0.90
N GLU A 95 -11.58 -3.50 1.94
CA GLU A 95 -11.41 -4.03 3.29
C GLU A 95 -11.61 -5.55 3.42
N ASP A 96 -12.56 -6.12 2.69
CA ASP A 96 -12.94 -7.54 2.82
C ASP A 96 -12.04 -8.45 1.99
N CYS A 97 -11.54 -7.95 0.87
CA CYS A 97 -10.84 -8.76 -0.11
C CYS A 97 -9.34 -8.44 -0.18
N GLU A 98 -8.96 -7.16 -0.21
CA GLU A 98 -7.65 -6.75 -0.72
C GLU A 98 -6.75 -6.07 0.33
N ALA A 99 -7.32 -5.55 1.42
CA ALA A 99 -6.60 -4.86 2.49
C ALA A 99 -5.51 -5.73 3.14
N VAL A 100 -5.64 -7.04 3.07
CA VAL A 100 -4.60 -8.00 3.51
C VAL A 100 -3.23 -7.74 2.85
N VAL A 101 -3.21 -7.25 1.61
CA VAL A 101 -1.97 -7.04 0.85
C VAL A 101 -1.11 -5.92 1.42
N PRO A 102 -1.59 -4.66 1.56
CA PRO A 102 -0.79 -3.61 2.18
C PRO A 102 -0.45 -3.92 3.65
N LEU A 103 -1.36 -4.57 4.39
CA LEU A 103 -1.08 -4.99 5.77
C LEU A 103 0.08 -6.00 5.84
N TYR A 104 0.18 -6.93 4.88
CA TYR A 104 1.30 -7.86 4.79
C TYR A 104 2.60 -7.15 4.38
N CYS A 105 2.54 -6.31 3.35
CA CYS A 105 3.71 -5.62 2.80
C CYS A 105 4.40 -4.71 3.82
N PHE A 106 3.60 -4.02 4.65
CA PHE A 106 4.09 -3.04 5.63
C PHE A 106 3.92 -3.52 7.08
N TYR A 107 3.84 -4.84 7.29
CA TYR A 107 3.48 -5.42 8.58
C TYR A 107 4.28 -4.88 9.77
N GLU A 108 5.60 -4.74 9.64
CA GLU A 108 6.48 -4.32 10.72
C GLU A 108 6.23 -2.87 11.18
N GLU A 109 5.57 -2.07 10.34
CA GLU A 109 5.28 -0.66 10.61
C GLU A 109 3.87 -0.46 11.21
N LEU A 110 3.07 -1.53 11.26
CA LEU A 110 1.71 -1.45 11.80
C LEU A 110 1.70 -1.26 13.33
N PRO A 111 0.63 -0.69 13.89
CA PRO A 111 0.51 -0.49 15.34
C PRO A 111 0.59 -1.83 16.08
N GLU A 112 1.19 -1.82 17.28
CA GLU A 112 1.37 -3.03 18.09
C GLU A 112 0.04 -3.73 18.36
N GLU A 113 -1.04 -2.98 18.64
CA GLU A 113 -2.37 -3.56 18.85
C GLU A 113 -2.91 -4.33 17.63
N MET A 114 -2.47 -3.96 16.42
CA MET A 114 -2.86 -4.65 15.19
C MET A 114 -2.00 -5.90 14.98
N ARG A 115 -0.68 -5.78 15.17
CA ARG A 115 0.24 -6.92 15.11
C ARG A 115 -0.05 -7.99 16.15
N GLY A 116 -0.60 -7.62 17.31
CA GLY A 116 -1.07 -8.56 18.34
C GLY A 116 -2.36 -9.31 17.99
N ARG A 117 -3.16 -8.82 17.03
CA ARG A 117 -4.42 -9.47 16.59
C ARG A 117 -4.27 -10.27 15.31
N LEU A 118 -3.36 -9.85 14.44
CA LEU A 118 -3.10 -10.43 13.13
C LEU A 118 -1.61 -10.67 12.99
N SER A 119 -1.20 -11.92 12.76
CA SER A 119 0.19 -12.25 12.45
C SER A 119 0.50 -12.08 10.96
N LYS A 120 1.75 -11.73 10.64
CA LYS A 120 2.23 -11.68 9.25
C LYS A 120 2.01 -12.98 8.50
N ALA A 121 2.14 -14.12 9.21
CA ALA A 121 1.92 -15.46 8.66
C ALA A 121 0.45 -15.72 8.29
N GLN A 122 -0.51 -15.24 9.10
CA GLN A 122 -1.93 -15.31 8.77
C GLN A 122 -2.25 -14.50 7.50
N LEU A 123 -1.75 -13.26 7.41
CA LEU A 123 -1.94 -12.42 6.23
C LEU A 123 -1.38 -13.09 4.96
N LEU A 124 -0.17 -13.68 5.05
CA LEU A 124 0.42 -14.44 3.93
C LEU A 124 -0.43 -15.64 3.52
N THR A 125 -1.03 -16.32 4.50
CA THR A 125 -1.88 -17.49 4.25
C THR A 125 -3.11 -17.10 3.45
N TRP A 126 -3.80 -16.02 3.84
CA TRP A 126 -4.95 -15.48 3.10
C TRP A 126 -4.58 -15.03 1.69
N ILE A 127 -3.43 -14.35 1.53
CA ILE A 127 -2.93 -13.96 0.20
C ILE A 127 -2.71 -15.20 -0.68
N LYS A 128 -2.04 -16.24 -0.17
CA LYS A 128 -1.77 -17.46 -0.94
C LYS A 128 -3.01 -18.26 -1.31
N GLN A 129 -4.04 -18.23 -0.48
CA GLN A 129 -5.29 -18.96 -0.71
C GLN A 129 -6.19 -18.29 -1.73
N ASN A 130 -5.99 -16.98 -1.98
CA ASN A 130 -6.81 -16.24 -2.91
C ASN A 130 -6.15 -16.14 -4.29
N ALA A 131 -6.65 -16.92 -5.25
CA ALA A 131 -6.17 -16.94 -6.63
C ALA A 131 -6.31 -15.58 -7.34
N TYR A 132 -7.16 -14.68 -6.82
CA TYR A 132 -7.28 -13.30 -7.30
C TYR A 132 -5.94 -12.54 -7.32
N PHE A 133 -5.08 -12.78 -6.32
CA PHE A 133 -3.78 -12.10 -6.24
C PHE A 133 -2.71 -12.67 -7.18
N PHE A 134 -2.97 -13.86 -7.72
CA PHE A 134 -2.08 -14.59 -8.62
C PHE A 134 -2.90 -15.08 -9.84
N PRO A 135 -3.41 -14.15 -10.66
CA PRO A 135 -4.15 -14.56 -11.85
C PRO A 135 -3.24 -15.45 -12.70
N LYS A 136 -3.77 -16.59 -13.12
CA LYS A 136 -3.07 -17.46 -14.06
C LYS A 136 -2.82 -16.65 -15.32
N GLU A 137 -1.58 -16.66 -15.83
CA GLU A 137 -1.33 -16.09 -17.16
C GLU A 137 -2.32 -16.76 -18.12
N GLU A 138 -3.18 -15.94 -18.75
CA GLU A 138 -4.06 -16.45 -19.79
C GLU A 138 -3.16 -17.02 -20.87
N GLY A 139 -3.22 -18.35 -21.03
CA GLY A 139 -2.45 -19.06 -22.03
C GLY A 139 -2.71 -18.46 -23.39
N ASN A 140 -1.63 -18.04 -24.03
CA ASN A 140 -1.54 -17.65 -25.43
C ASN A 140 -2.42 -18.58 -26.29
N ARG A 141 -3.56 -18.07 -26.75
CA ARG A 141 -4.39 -18.70 -27.79
C ARG A 141 -4.00 -18.15 -29.15
#